data_AF-A0A970NUH6-F1
#
_entry.id   AF-A0A970NUH6-F1
#
_cell.length_a   1.000
_cell.length_b   1.000
_cell.length_c   1.000
_cell.angle_alpha   90.00
_cell.angle_beta   90.00
_cell.angle_gamma   90.00
#
_symmetry.space_group_name_H-M   'P 1'
#
loop_
_entity.id
_entity.type
_entity.pdbx_description
1 polymer ?
#
loop_
_entity_poly.entity_id
_entity_poly.type
_entity_poly.pdbx_seq_one_letter_code
_entity_poly.pdbx_strand_id
1 'polypeptide(L)'
;MSSLKLLTPVEAGRSRVPIGLNDRTLVLGSCFADNLGSRMQALGFNVCVNPFGTLYNPVSLYNSIARLASDVPFSEDECVEMGAGSGRICSFFHHTSFSRPSAAEFLETANTAFSAAAAFWRSCDKVILTLGTAWCHEHLRTGEVVSNCLKRDEREFRRKRLTIHETATLLLSLARKHSKKFIITVSPVRHTADGAHGNQLSKSTLLIAAEALCEAFPERCDYFPAYEIVMDELRDYRFYAEDMVHPSAQTVDYLWSRFVDFAVPESDHPSLAVAARAARQARHRPLHPQP
;
A
#
# COMPACT_ATOMS: atom_id res chain seq x y z
N MET A 1 44.56 -4.24 -7.19
CA MET A 1 43.76 -3.94 -5.99
C MET A 1 42.32 -3.76 -6.43
N SER A 2 41.38 -4.58 -5.98
CA SER A 2 39.96 -4.36 -6.26
C SER A 2 39.53 -3.03 -5.62
N SER A 3 38.83 -2.18 -6.37
CA SER A 3 38.28 -0.93 -5.83
C SER A 3 37.45 -1.20 -4.57
N LEU A 4 37.60 -0.37 -3.54
CA LEU A 4 36.81 -0.45 -2.31
C LEU A 4 35.31 -0.35 -2.65
N LYS A 5 34.53 -1.39 -2.33
CA LYS A 5 33.08 -1.41 -2.54
C LYS A 5 32.39 -0.76 -1.34
N LEU A 6 31.84 0.44 -1.54
CA LEU A 6 31.17 1.24 -0.50
C LEU A 6 29.64 1.14 -0.52
N LEU A 7 29.08 0.41 -1.49
CA LEU A 7 27.64 0.21 -1.66
C LEU A 7 27.36 -1.27 -1.90
N THR A 8 26.31 -1.79 -1.26
CA THR A 8 25.79 -3.13 -1.52
C THR A 8 24.40 -2.97 -2.11
N PRO A 9 24.26 -2.99 -3.45
CA PRO A 9 22.95 -2.91 -4.07
C PRO A 9 22.11 -4.11 -3.67
N VAL A 10 20.84 -3.87 -3.32
CA VAL A 10 19.87 -4.94 -3.09
C VAL A 10 19.45 -5.48 -4.46
N GLU A 11 19.53 -6.78 -4.67
CA GLU A 11 19.10 -7.39 -5.95
C GLU A 11 17.59 -7.55 -5.98
N ALA A 12 16.90 -6.73 -6.78
CA ALA A 12 15.45 -6.86 -7.00
C ALA A 12 15.11 -7.82 -8.15
N GLY A 13 16.05 -8.07 -9.07
CA GLY A 13 15.81 -8.86 -10.27
C GLY A 13 14.80 -8.22 -11.23
N ARG A 14 14.26 -9.03 -12.15
CA ARG A 14 13.11 -8.69 -13.01
C ARG A 14 11.90 -9.45 -12.54
N SER A 15 10.76 -8.77 -12.47
CA SER A 15 9.54 -9.38 -11.97
C SER A 15 8.98 -10.40 -12.95
N ARG A 16 8.50 -11.52 -12.41
CA ARG A 16 7.70 -12.52 -13.14
C ARG A 16 6.26 -12.04 -13.38
N VAL A 17 5.86 -10.96 -12.70
CA VAL A 17 4.56 -10.31 -12.82
C VAL A 17 4.78 -8.89 -13.37
N PRO A 18 5.13 -8.74 -14.65
CA PRO A 18 5.38 -7.41 -15.20
C PRO A 18 4.11 -6.55 -15.16
N ILE A 19 4.25 -5.24 -15.04
CA ILE A 19 3.16 -4.24 -15.12
C ILE A 19 3.51 -3.26 -16.26
N GLY A 20 2.84 -3.43 -17.38
CA GLY A 20 2.85 -2.50 -18.51
C GLY A 20 1.79 -1.41 -18.37
N LEU A 21 1.87 -0.42 -19.27
CA LEU A 21 1.03 0.78 -19.22
C LEU A 21 -0.46 0.51 -19.46
N ASN A 22 -0.77 -0.55 -20.22
CA ASN A 22 -2.15 -0.92 -20.56
C ASN A 22 -2.79 -1.88 -19.54
N ASP A 23 -2.02 -2.40 -18.59
CA ASP A 23 -2.54 -3.30 -17.57
C ASP A 23 -3.39 -2.56 -16.56
N ARG A 24 -4.45 -3.22 -16.10
CA ARG A 24 -5.28 -2.73 -15.00
C ARG A 24 -4.70 -3.25 -13.70
N THR A 25 -4.15 -2.35 -12.88
CA THR A 25 -3.49 -2.72 -11.63
C THR A 25 -4.17 -2.09 -10.43
N LEU A 26 -4.61 -2.91 -9.47
CA LEU A 26 -5.11 -2.43 -8.18
C LEU A 26 -3.93 -2.25 -7.22
N VAL A 27 -3.81 -1.10 -6.58
CA VAL A 27 -2.72 -0.80 -5.63
C VAL A 27 -3.32 -0.59 -4.25
N LEU A 28 -2.96 -1.43 -3.29
CA LEU A 28 -3.45 -1.37 -1.92
C LEU A 28 -2.28 -1.41 -0.93
N GLY A 29 -2.37 -0.67 0.17
CA GLY A 29 -1.38 -0.76 1.23
C GLY A 29 -1.09 0.53 1.95
N SER A 30 0.10 0.56 2.55
CA SER A 30 0.61 1.67 3.36
C SER A 30 0.70 2.96 2.55
N CYS A 31 1.11 4.06 3.18
CA CYS A 31 1.35 5.33 2.49
C CYS A 31 2.44 5.21 1.41
N PHE A 32 3.29 4.18 1.45
CA PHE A 32 4.18 3.87 0.33
C PHE A 32 3.42 3.37 -0.91
N ALA A 33 2.31 2.65 -0.74
CA ALA A 33 1.40 2.30 -1.84
C ALA A 33 0.78 3.55 -2.48
N ASP A 34 0.40 4.55 -1.68
CA ASP A 34 -0.12 5.82 -2.20
C ASP A 34 0.95 6.56 -3.03
N ASN A 35 2.19 6.60 -2.54
CA ASN A 35 3.32 7.18 -3.26
C ASN A 35 3.58 6.49 -4.59
N LEU A 36 3.59 5.15 -4.60
CA LEU A 36 3.78 4.34 -5.80
C LEU A 36 2.62 4.53 -6.79
N GLY A 37 1.39 4.38 -6.31
CA GLY A 37 0.18 4.50 -7.10
C GLY A 37 -0.01 5.90 -7.70
N SER A 38 0.26 6.96 -6.93
CA SER A 38 0.18 8.34 -7.43
C SER A 38 1.17 8.61 -8.56
N ARG A 39 2.36 8.00 -8.52
CA ARG A 39 3.34 8.07 -9.62
C ARG A 39 2.87 7.32 -10.84
N MET A 40 2.34 6.10 -10.65
CA MET A 40 1.74 5.32 -11.72
C MET A 40 0.62 6.12 -12.41
N GLN A 41 -0.30 6.73 -11.67
CA GLN A 41 -1.35 7.59 -12.22
C GLN A 41 -0.78 8.78 -12.98
N ALA A 42 0.19 9.49 -12.40
CA ALA A 42 0.82 10.65 -13.05
C ALA A 42 1.57 10.30 -14.34
N LEU A 43 1.94 9.03 -14.53
CA LEU A 43 2.65 8.51 -15.69
C LEU A 43 1.74 7.75 -16.65
N GLY A 44 0.42 7.78 -16.43
CA GLY A 44 -0.59 7.25 -17.35
C GLY A 44 -0.87 5.76 -17.21
N PHE A 45 -0.39 5.09 -16.15
CA PHE A 45 -0.81 3.72 -15.87
C PHE A 45 -2.29 3.67 -15.49
N ASN A 46 -2.96 2.60 -15.90
CA ASN A 46 -4.34 2.33 -15.52
C ASN A 46 -4.41 1.68 -14.13
N VAL A 47 -4.47 2.51 -13.09
CA VAL A 47 -4.47 2.04 -11.69
C VAL A 47 -5.62 2.56 -10.84
N CYS A 48 -6.11 1.71 -9.95
CA CYS A 48 -6.97 2.09 -8.83
C CYS A 48 -6.14 2.02 -7.55
N VAL A 49 -6.04 3.13 -6.81
CA VAL A 49 -5.12 3.25 -5.66
C VAL A 49 -5.93 3.44 -4.39
N ASN A 50 -5.72 2.56 -3.41
CA ASN A 50 -6.26 2.64 -2.04
C ASN A 50 -7.72 3.15 -1.98
N PRO A 51 -8.70 2.42 -2.55
CA PRO A 51 -10.10 2.85 -2.61
C PRO A 51 -10.78 2.96 -1.23
N PHE A 52 -10.15 2.47 -0.17
CA PHE A 52 -10.59 2.64 1.23
C PHE A 52 -9.64 3.56 2.01
N GLY A 53 -8.70 4.21 1.31
CA GLY A 53 -7.56 4.94 1.87
C GLY A 53 -6.42 4.03 2.32
N THR A 54 -5.42 4.60 2.98
CA THR A 54 -4.21 3.90 3.39
C THR A 54 -4.47 2.80 4.42
N LEU A 55 -3.97 1.59 4.14
CA LEU A 55 -4.15 0.40 4.98
C LEU A 55 -2.79 -0.26 5.28
N TYR A 56 -2.54 -0.61 6.54
CA TYR A 56 -1.19 -1.05 6.93
C TYR A 56 -1.07 -2.55 7.20
N ASN A 57 -2.10 -3.18 7.75
CA ASN A 57 -1.97 -4.55 8.25
C ASN A 57 -2.58 -5.59 7.28
N PRO A 58 -2.07 -6.83 7.27
CA PRO A 58 -2.55 -7.90 6.39
C PRO A 58 -4.05 -8.18 6.49
N VAL A 59 -4.65 -8.10 7.67
CA VAL A 59 -6.10 -8.38 7.85
C VAL A 59 -6.94 -7.31 7.18
N SER A 60 -6.59 -6.03 7.36
CA SER A 60 -7.28 -4.92 6.69
C SER A 60 -7.21 -5.04 5.17
N LEU A 61 -6.04 -5.37 4.62
CA LEU A 61 -5.89 -5.57 3.17
C LEU A 61 -6.71 -6.76 2.66
N TYR A 62 -6.70 -7.85 3.41
CA TYR A 62 -7.53 -9.03 3.11
C TYR A 62 -9.02 -8.67 3.12
N ASN A 63 -9.49 -7.99 4.16
CA ASN A 63 -10.90 -7.59 4.30
C ASN A 63 -11.32 -6.63 3.18
N SER A 64 -10.47 -5.68 2.79
CA SER A 64 -10.73 -4.78 1.67
C SER A 64 -10.86 -5.52 0.34
N ILE A 65 -9.98 -6.49 0.05
CA ILE A 65 -10.13 -7.31 -1.17
C ILE A 65 -11.38 -8.19 -1.10
N ALA A 66 -11.66 -8.80 0.05
CA ALA A 66 -12.85 -9.61 0.25
C ALA A 66 -14.13 -8.78 0.02
N ARG A 67 -14.15 -7.53 0.49
CA ARG A 67 -15.23 -6.56 0.27
C ARG A 67 -15.40 -6.21 -1.22
N LEU A 68 -14.31 -5.95 -1.93
CA LEU A 68 -14.35 -5.71 -3.39
C LEU A 68 -14.84 -6.94 -4.17
N ALA A 69 -14.47 -8.13 -3.71
CA ALA A 69 -14.85 -9.39 -4.35
C ALA A 69 -16.31 -9.79 -4.07
N SER A 70 -16.85 -9.45 -2.89
CA SER A 70 -18.25 -9.74 -2.55
C SER A 70 -19.24 -8.75 -3.16
N ASP A 71 -18.78 -7.59 -3.62
CA ASP A 71 -19.61 -6.52 -4.20
C ASP A 71 -20.70 -6.02 -3.22
N VAL A 72 -20.45 -6.14 -1.92
CA VAL A 72 -21.37 -5.69 -0.85
C VAL A 72 -21.01 -4.26 -0.44
N PRO A 73 -21.86 -3.24 -0.70
CA PRO A 73 -21.58 -1.87 -0.30
C PRO A 73 -21.63 -1.70 1.22
N PHE A 74 -21.21 -0.52 1.71
CA PHE A 74 -21.31 -0.16 3.12
C PHE A 74 -22.72 0.34 3.46
N SER A 75 -23.16 0.05 4.67
CA SER A 75 -24.46 0.46 5.22
C SER A 75 -24.31 1.28 6.51
N GLU A 76 -25.43 1.83 7.00
CA GLU A 76 -25.44 2.72 8.17
C GLU A 76 -24.92 2.08 9.46
N ASP A 77 -25.03 0.75 9.61
CA ASP A 77 -24.48 0.00 10.74
C ASP A 77 -22.94 0.01 10.78
N GLU A 78 -22.29 0.30 9.65
CA GLU A 78 -20.84 0.44 9.54
C GLU A 78 -20.37 1.90 9.71
N CYS A 79 -21.30 2.85 9.90
CA CYS A 79 -21.00 4.24 10.21
C CYS A 79 -20.60 4.38 11.68
N VAL A 80 -19.41 4.92 11.90
CA VAL A 80 -18.81 5.11 13.22
C VAL A 80 -18.45 6.58 13.40
N GLU A 81 -18.95 7.17 14.48
CA GLU A 81 -18.49 8.49 14.90
C GLU A 81 -17.03 8.44 15.36
N MET A 82 -16.21 9.31 14.79
CA MET A 82 -14.81 9.45 15.16
C MET A 82 -14.68 10.09 16.54
N GLY A 83 -13.67 9.66 17.31
CA GLY A 83 -13.43 10.19 18.65
C GLY A 83 -12.83 11.61 18.66
N ALA A 84 -12.32 11.99 19.84
CA ALA A 84 -11.69 13.30 20.08
C ALA A 84 -12.57 14.53 19.74
N GLY A 85 -13.89 14.40 19.87
CA GLY A 85 -14.85 15.50 19.66
C GLY A 85 -14.92 16.00 18.22
N SER A 86 -14.52 15.19 17.24
CA SER A 86 -14.45 15.64 15.84
C SER A 86 -15.82 15.87 15.19
N GLY A 87 -16.88 15.20 15.67
CA GLY A 87 -18.22 15.24 15.07
C GLY A 87 -18.28 14.68 13.65
N ARG A 88 -17.31 13.83 13.25
CA ARG A 88 -17.23 13.26 11.90
C ARG A 88 -17.58 11.79 11.92
N ILE A 89 -18.20 11.32 10.84
CA ILE A 89 -18.54 9.92 10.59
C ILE A 89 -17.53 9.30 9.63
N CYS A 90 -17.13 8.07 9.91
CA CYS A 90 -16.31 7.23 9.03
C CYS A 90 -16.74 5.76 9.19
N SER A 91 -15.90 4.81 8.76
CA SER A 91 -16.05 3.38 9.07
C SER A 91 -14.71 2.85 9.57
N PHE A 92 -14.74 1.82 10.41
CA PHE A 92 -13.55 1.11 10.86
C PHE A 92 -12.74 0.49 9.71
N PHE A 93 -13.32 0.34 8.53
CA PHE A 93 -12.68 -0.21 7.35
C PHE A 93 -11.99 0.84 6.45
N HIS A 94 -12.09 2.13 6.79
CA HIS A 94 -11.55 3.22 5.99
C HIS A 94 -10.49 4.04 6.74
N HIS A 95 -9.59 4.65 5.97
CA HIS A 95 -8.70 5.70 6.47
C HIS A 95 -9.50 6.96 6.84
N THR A 96 -9.00 7.77 7.78
CA THR A 96 -9.67 9.00 8.27
C THR A 96 -9.93 10.04 7.17
N SER A 97 -9.24 9.96 6.03
CA SER A 97 -9.50 10.81 4.85
C SER A 97 -10.91 10.61 4.26
N PHE A 98 -11.55 9.47 4.52
CA PHE A 98 -12.94 9.20 4.11
C PHE A 98 -13.97 9.83 5.04
N SER A 99 -13.56 10.34 6.22
CA SER A 99 -14.51 10.88 7.17
C SER A 99 -15.34 12.01 6.58
N ARG A 100 -16.61 12.12 6.97
CA ARG A 100 -17.55 13.16 6.51
C ARG A 100 -18.36 13.72 7.70
N PRO A 101 -19.02 14.88 7.54
CA PRO A 101 -19.87 15.46 8.59
C PRO A 101 -21.08 14.61 8.97
N SER A 102 -21.61 13.80 8.05
CA SER A 102 -22.80 12.97 8.28
C SER A 102 -22.65 11.55 7.74
N ALA A 103 -23.47 10.63 8.25
CA ALA A 103 -23.52 9.25 7.77
C ALA A 103 -23.93 9.16 6.30
N ALA A 104 -24.90 9.97 5.88
CA ALA A 104 -25.33 10.03 4.48
C ALA A 104 -24.19 10.45 3.54
N GLU A 105 -23.48 11.53 3.86
CA GLU A 105 -22.33 11.99 3.06
C GLU A 105 -21.18 10.97 3.05
N PHE A 106 -20.93 10.33 4.20
CA PHE A 106 -19.94 9.26 4.30
C PHE A 106 -20.29 8.09 3.38
N LEU A 107 -21.51 7.58 3.48
CA LEU A 107 -21.97 6.43 2.68
C LEU A 107 -21.99 6.76 1.18
N GLU A 108 -22.44 7.95 0.79
CA GLU A 108 -22.39 8.39 -0.60
C GLU A 108 -20.96 8.39 -1.14
N THR A 109 -20.03 9.01 -0.40
CA THR A 109 -18.61 9.05 -0.77
C THR A 109 -18.01 7.64 -0.84
N ALA A 110 -18.17 6.86 0.23
CA ALA A 110 -17.57 5.54 0.38
C ALA A 110 -18.11 4.56 -0.66
N ASN A 111 -19.43 4.54 -0.88
CA ASN A 111 -20.05 3.63 -1.83
C ASN A 111 -19.81 4.04 -3.30
N THR A 112 -19.62 5.32 -3.58
CA THR A 112 -19.16 5.77 -4.91
C THR A 112 -17.75 5.25 -5.21
N ALA A 113 -16.81 5.43 -4.26
CA ALA A 113 -15.45 4.92 -4.40
C ALA A 113 -15.42 3.39 -4.47
N PHE A 114 -16.21 2.72 -3.63
CA PHE A 114 -16.36 1.27 -3.62
C PHE A 114 -16.89 0.74 -4.94
N SER A 115 -17.95 1.32 -5.49
CA SER A 115 -18.57 0.85 -6.75
C SER A 115 -17.57 0.91 -7.91
N ALA A 116 -16.82 2.02 -8.01
CA ALA A 116 -15.75 2.17 -9.00
C ALA A 116 -14.63 1.13 -8.77
N ALA A 117 -14.21 0.92 -7.53
CA ALA A 117 -13.16 -0.02 -7.18
C ALA A 117 -13.57 -1.48 -7.38
N ALA A 118 -14.82 -1.85 -7.09
CA ALA A 118 -15.34 -3.20 -7.30
C ALA A 118 -15.45 -3.52 -8.81
N ALA A 119 -15.89 -2.54 -9.61
CA ALA A 119 -15.84 -2.65 -11.07
C ALA A 119 -14.40 -2.79 -11.58
N PHE A 120 -13.46 -2.01 -11.04
CA PHE A 120 -12.05 -2.10 -11.37
C PHE A 120 -11.48 -3.48 -11.01
N TRP A 121 -11.76 -3.97 -9.80
CA TRP A 121 -11.36 -5.28 -9.29
C TRP A 121 -11.81 -6.43 -10.19
N ARG A 122 -13.04 -6.38 -10.72
CA ARG A 122 -13.53 -7.39 -11.68
C ARG A 122 -12.68 -7.45 -12.95
N SER A 123 -12.21 -6.29 -13.41
CA SER A 123 -11.47 -6.15 -14.67
C SER A 123 -9.94 -6.21 -14.55
N CYS A 124 -9.39 -6.00 -13.35
CA CYS A 124 -7.93 -6.02 -13.16
C CYS A 124 -7.40 -7.45 -13.12
N ASP A 125 -6.18 -7.67 -13.56
CA ASP A 125 -5.48 -8.95 -13.44
C ASP A 125 -4.29 -8.84 -12.48
N LYS A 126 -3.87 -7.62 -12.13
CA LYS A 126 -2.69 -7.34 -11.30
C LYS A 126 -3.05 -6.57 -10.04
N VAL A 127 -2.36 -6.91 -8.95
CA VAL A 127 -2.52 -6.30 -7.64
C VAL A 127 -1.15 -6.02 -7.03
N ILE A 128 -0.91 -4.79 -6.59
CA ILE A 128 0.25 -4.46 -5.75
C ILE A 128 -0.24 -4.37 -4.30
N LEU A 129 0.37 -5.14 -3.41
CA LEU A 129 0.07 -5.15 -1.97
C LEU A 129 1.28 -4.69 -1.17
N THR A 130 1.18 -3.50 -0.57
CA THR A 130 2.21 -2.96 0.32
C THR A 130 1.87 -3.18 1.79
N LEU A 131 2.56 -4.12 2.43
CA LEU A 131 2.38 -4.47 3.83
C LEU A 131 3.12 -3.47 4.74
N GLY A 132 2.39 -2.80 5.64
CA GLY A 132 2.93 -1.81 6.58
C GLY A 132 3.45 -2.44 7.86
N THR A 133 2.57 -3.13 8.59
CA THR A 133 2.87 -3.69 9.93
C THR A 133 2.07 -4.96 10.19
N ALA A 134 2.64 -5.90 10.95
CA ALA A 134 1.93 -7.06 11.48
C ALA A 134 1.06 -6.71 12.71
N TRP A 135 1.10 -5.48 13.20
CA TRP A 135 0.23 -5.03 14.29
C TRP A 135 -1.18 -4.69 13.81
N CYS A 136 -2.17 -5.20 14.53
CA CYS A 136 -3.58 -4.99 14.31
C CYS A 136 -4.23 -4.44 15.58
N HIS A 137 -5.38 -3.79 15.40
CA HIS A 137 -6.26 -3.41 16.49
C HIS A 137 -7.58 -4.14 16.31
N GLU A 138 -7.99 -4.88 17.33
CA GLU A 138 -9.24 -5.63 17.35
C GLU A 138 -10.23 -4.86 18.20
N HIS A 139 -11.38 -4.51 17.63
CA HIS A 139 -12.43 -3.81 18.35
C HIS A 139 -13.14 -4.78 19.30
N LEU A 140 -13.06 -4.52 20.61
CA LEU A 140 -13.42 -5.49 21.65
C LEU A 140 -14.89 -5.93 21.61
N ARG A 141 -15.79 -5.05 21.17
CA ARG A 141 -17.22 -5.35 21.11
C ARG A 141 -17.59 -6.27 19.95
N THR A 142 -16.93 -6.11 18.80
CA THR A 142 -17.25 -6.90 17.59
C THR A 142 -16.30 -8.08 17.38
N GLY A 143 -15.11 -8.06 18.00
CA GLY A 143 -14.05 -9.04 17.77
C GLY A 143 -13.34 -8.86 16.42
N GLU A 144 -13.70 -7.82 15.66
CA GLU A 144 -13.17 -7.60 14.32
C GLU A 144 -11.88 -6.78 14.36
N VAL A 145 -10.95 -7.10 13.48
CA VAL A 145 -9.78 -6.25 13.24
C VAL A 145 -10.18 -5.05 12.39
N VAL A 146 -9.91 -3.86 12.91
CA VAL A 146 -10.21 -2.60 12.26
C VAL A 146 -9.01 -2.09 11.46
N SER A 147 -9.29 -1.38 10.36
CA SER A 147 -8.27 -0.67 9.57
C SER A 147 -7.82 0.63 10.23
N ASN A 148 -8.72 1.27 10.98
CA ASN A 148 -8.45 2.52 11.66
C ASN A 148 -9.23 2.60 12.97
N CYS A 149 -8.59 3.00 14.07
CA CYS A 149 -9.28 3.19 15.36
C CYS A 149 -10.07 4.51 15.42
N LEU A 150 -10.03 5.34 14.37
CA LEU A 150 -10.84 6.55 14.21
C LEU A 150 -10.69 7.57 15.35
N LYS A 151 -9.51 7.63 15.96
CA LYS A 151 -9.21 8.48 17.15
C LYS A 151 -10.18 8.24 18.32
N ARG A 152 -10.82 7.07 18.38
CA ARG A 152 -11.66 6.63 19.49
C ARG A 152 -10.81 6.22 20.69
N ASP A 153 -11.45 5.94 21.83
CA ASP A 153 -10.76 5.55 23.06
C ASP A 153 -9.98 4.25 22.81
N GLU A 154 -8.70 4.22 23.19
CA GLU A 154 -7.84 3.05 23.03
C GLU A 154 -8.38 1.82 23.77
N ARG A 155 -9.17 2.01 24.83
CA ARG A 155 -9.81 0.94 25.61
C ARG A 155 -10.86 0.18 24.82
N GLU A 156 -11.35 0.73 23.71
CA GLU A 156 -12.26 0.02 22.80
C GLU A 156 -11.52 -1.05 21.97
N PHE A 157 -10.19 -1.05 21.98
CA PHE A 157 -9.38 -1.88 21.11
C PHE A 157 -8.36 -2.72 21.88
N ARG A 158 -8.20 -3.97 21.45
CA ARG A 158 -7.07 -4.81 21.83
C ARG A 158 -6.05 -4.77 20.71
N ARG A 159 -4.86 -4.27 21.03
CA ARG A 159 -3.71 -4.31 20.12
C ARG A 159 -3.06 -5.69 20.15
N LYS A 160 -2.86 -6.30 18.97
CA LYS A 160 -2.20 -7.61 18.84
C LYS A 160 -1.28 -7.63 17.63
N ARG A 161 -0.18 -8.38 17.70
CA ARG A 161 0.70 -8.64 16.56
C ARG A 161 0.31 -9.98 15.95
N LEU A 162 0.04 -9.99 14.65
CA LEU A 162 -0.18 -11.22 13.91
C LEU A 162 1.07 -12.09 13.98
N THR A 163 0.85 -13.38 14.05
CA THR A 163 1.90 -14.38 13.88
C THR A 163 2.27 -14.53 12.40
N ILE A 164 3.41 -15.17 12.14
CA ILE A 164 3.83 -15.56 10.80
C ILE A 164 2.75 -16.44 10.14
N HIS A 165 2.22 -17.41 10.88
CA HIS A 165 1.21 -18.34 10.37
C HIS A 165 -0.10 -17.65 9.99
N GLU A 166 -0.63 -16.77 10.85
CA GLU A 166 -1.83 -15.98 10.54
C GLU A 166 -1.61 -15.10 9.30
N THR A 167 -0.47 -14.41 9.24
CA THR A 167 -0.15 -13.53 8.12
C THR A 167 -0.02 -14.29 6.80
N ALA A 168 0.76 -15.38 6.78
CA ALA A 168 0.92 -16.22 5.60
C ALA A 168 -0.41 -16.83 5.15
N THR A 169 -1.25 -17.29 6.09
CA THR A 169 -2.57 -17.85 5.79
C THR A 169 -3.47 -16.84 5.08
N LEU A 170 -3.48 -15.58 5.52
CA LEU A 170 -4.25 -14.51 4.87
C LEU A 170 -3.77 -14.26 3.44
N LEU A 171 -2.46 -14.12 3.24
CA LEU A 171 -1.87 -13.85 1.93
C LEU A 171 -2.09 -15.02 0.95
N LEU A 172 -1.85 -16.26 1.41
CA LEU A 172 -2.11 -17.47 0.62
C LEU A 172 -3.60 -17.59 0.26
N SER A 173 -4.50 -17.24 1.17
CA SER A 173 -5.94 -17.24 0.93
C SER A 173 -6.33 -16.27 -0.19
N LEU A 174 -5.72 -15.08 -0.26
CA LEU A 174 -5.96 -14.13 -1.36
C LEU A 174 -5.60 -14.74 -2.72
N ALA A 175 -4.39 -15.28 -2.86
CA ALA A 175 -3.94 -15.87 -4.12
C ALA A 175 -4.68 -17.16 -4.52
N ARG A 176 -5.22 -17.91 -3.54
CA ARG A 176 -6.08 -19.08 -3.80
C ARG A 176 -7.48 -18.68 -4.27
N LYS A 177 -8.08 -17.69 -3.63
CA LYS A 177 -9.47 -17.25 -3.93
C LYS A 177 -9.56 -16.41 -5.19
N HIS A 178 -8.47 -15.78 -5.59
CA HIS A 178 -8.46 -14.84 -6.70
C HIS A 178 -7.39 -15.23 -7.72
N SER A 179 -7.83 -15.52 -8.95
CA SER A 179 -6.95 -15.78 -10.08
C SER A 179 -6.35 -14.47 -10.63
N LYS A 180 -5.65 -13.72 -9.77
CA LYS A 180 -4.91 -12.51 -10.11
C LYS A 180 -3.42 -12.72 -9.87
N LYS A 181 -2.61 -11.82 -10.42
CA LYS A 181 -1.17 -11.75 -10.16
C LYS A 181 -0.89 -10.67 -9.11
N PHE A 182 0.06 -10.93 -8.24
CA PHE A 182 0.37 -10.09 -7.09
C PHE A 182 1.84 -9.70 -7.09
N ILE A 183 2.12 -8.41 -6.90
CA ILE A 183 3.43 -7.94 -6.42
C ILE A 183 3.24 -7.56 -4.96
N ILE A 184 3.96 -8.24 -4.08
CA ILE A 184 3.98 -7.96 -2.64
C ILE A 184 5.19 -7.10 -2.35
N THR A 185 5.06 -6.16 -1.43
CA THR A 185 6.21 -5.40 -0.93
C THR A 185 6.01 -5.05 0.54
N VAL A 186 7.08 -5.03 1.32
CA VAL A 186 7.05 -4.53 2.69
C VAL A 186 7.39 -3.04 2.66
N SER A 187 6.54 -2.24 3.30
CA SER A 187 6.67 -0.79 3.36
C SER A 187 8.02 -0.39 4.00
N PRO A 188 8.81 0.52 3.40
CA PRO A 188 10.02 1.07 4.01
C PRO A 188 9.76 2.01 5.19
N VAL A 189 8.49 2.39 5.41
CA VAL A 189 8.07 3.26 6.53
C VAL A 189 8.34 2.57 7.87
N ARG A 190 8.97 3.32 8.80
CA ARG A 190 9.28 2.83 10.14
C ARG A 190 8.07 2.92 11.06
N HIS A 191 7.75 1.83 11.76
CA HIS A 191 6.74 1.85 12.83
C HIS A 191 7.43 1.95 14.18
N THR A 192 7.65 3.17 14.67
CA THR A 192 8.43 3.43 15.89
C THR A 192 7.66 3.24 17.20
N ALA A 193 6.34 3.01 17.14
CA ALA A 193 5.48 2.83 18.32
C ALA A 193 5.97 1.73 19.29
N ASP A 194 6.62 0.67 18.77
CA ASP A 194 7.19 -0.44 19.55
C ASP A 194 8.73 -0.41 19.59
N GLY A 195 9.31 0.75 19.29
CA GLY A 195 10.74 0.90 19.09
C GLY A 195 11.28 0.16 17.86
N ALA A 196 12.59 0.29 17.64
CA ALA A 196 13.26 -0.30 16.48
C ALA A 196 13.17 -1.83 16.47
N HIS A 197 13.29 -2.48 17.64
CA HIS A 197 13.20 -3.93 17.76
C HIS A 197 11.80 -4.44 17.40
N GLY A 198 10.74 -3.82 17.94
CA GLY A 198 9.36 -4.19 17.61
C GLY A 198 9.03 -3.97 16.13
N ASN A 199 9.54 -2.90 15.52
CA ASN A 199 9.46 -2.69 14.07
C ASN A 199 10.11 -3.84 13.31
N GLN A 200 11.34 -4.24 13.65
CA GLN A 200 12.04 -5.33 12.97
C GLN A 200 11.28 -6.66 13.07
N LEU A 201 10.75 -6.99 14.25
CA LEU A 201 9.93 -8.19 14.44
C LEU A 201 8.62 -8.15 13.64
N SER A 202 8.01 -6.96 13.51
CA SER A 202 6.82 -6.75 12.69
C SER A 202 7.14 -6.94 11.21
N LYS A 203 8.22 -6.32 10.71
CA LYS A 203 8.66 -6.42 9.31
C LYS A 203 9.08 -7.84 8.96
N SER A 204 9.84 -8.54 9.83
CA SER A 204 10.24 -9.93 9.60
C SER A 204 9.05 -10.87 9.46
N THR A 205 7.99 -10.64 10.25
CA THR A 205 6.73 -11.39 10.13
C THR A 205 6.10 -11.23 8.74
N LEU A 206 6.09 -10.01 8.22
CA LEU A 206 5.55 -9.71 6.88
C LEU A 206 6.43 -10.29 5.78
N LEU A 207 7.76 -10.20 5.92
CA LEU A 207 8.73 -10.73 4.96
C LEU A 207 8.60 -12.25 4.81
N ILE A 208 8.58 -12.99 5.93
CA ILE A 208 8.45 -14.45 5.90
C ILE A 208 7.11 -14.86 5.28
N ALA A 209 6.03 -14.12 5.56
CA ALA A 209 4.73 -14.41 4.96
C ALA A 209 4.67 -14.08 3.46
N ALA A 210 5.35 -13.01 3.02
CA ALA A 210 5.48 -12.67 1.60
C ALA A 210 6.29 -13.73 0.84
N GLU A 211 7.38 -14.23 1.43
CA GLU A 211 8.17 -15.33 0.89
C GLU A 211 7.32 -16.58 0.70
N ALA A 212 6.61 -17.02 1.75
CA ALA A 212 5.74 -18.19 1.68
C ALA A 212 4.65 -18.07 0.59
N LEU A 213 4.16 -16.84 0.33
CA LEU A 213 3.21 -16.59 -0.76
C LEU A 213 3.87 -16.75 -2.13
N CYS A 214 5.08 -16.19 -2.32
CA CYS A 214 5.81 -16.27 -3.59
C CYS A 214 6.26 -17.70 -3.90
N GLU A 215 6.72 -18.46 -2.90
CA GLU A 215 7.07 -19.88 -3.04
C GLU A 215 5.86 -20.73 -3.44
N ALA A 216 4.68 -20.45 -2.87
CA ALA A 216 3.46 -21.20 -3.16
C ALA A 216 2.89 -20.89 -4.56
N PHE A 217 3.16 -19.72 -5.11
CA PHE A 217 2.61 -19.26 -6.40
C PHE A 217 3.64 -18.53 -7.26
N PRO A 218 4.74 -19.18 -7.66
CA PRO A 218 5.91 -18.53 -8.29
C PRO A 218 5.65 -17.89 -9.66
N GLU A 219 4.55 -18.27 -10.32
CA GLU A 219 4.12 -17.72 -11.63
C GLU A 219 3.12 -16.56 -11.50
N ARG A 220 2.60 -16.33 -10.29
CA ARG A 220 1.54 -15.33 -10.03
C ARG A 220 1.89 -14.36 -8.93
N CYS A 221 2.87 -14.65 -8.09
CA CYS A 221 3.23 -13.83 -6.95
C CYS A 221 4.73 -13.53 -7.00
N ASP A 222 5.09 -12.28 -6.76
CA ASP A 222 6.46 -11.83 -6.75
C ASP A 222 6.68 -10.76 -5.67
N TYR A 223 7.92 -10.56 -5.24
CA TYR A 223 8.26 -9.66 -4.15
C TYR A 223 9.18 -8.52 -4.59
N PHE A 224 8.74 -7.28 -4.38
CA PHE A 224 9.56 -6.09 -4.59
C PHE A 224 10.23 -5.66 -3.27
N PRO A 225 11.58 -5.65 -3.16
CA PRO A 225 12.30 -5.46 -1.90
C PRO A 225 12.47 -3.98 -1.50
N ALA A 226 11.37 -3.23 -1.41
CA ALA A 226 11.42 -1.80 -1.09
C ALA A 226 11.98 -1.52 0.32
N TYR A 227 11.62 -2.35 1.31
CA TYR A 227 12.10 -2.20 2.68
C TYR A 227 13.62 -2.40 2.76
N GLU A 228 14.12 -3.45 2.13
CA GLU A 228 15.52 -3.85 2.08
C GLU A 228 16.36 -2.81 1.33
N ILE A 229 15.88 -2.30 0.19
CA ILE A 229 16.55 -1.19 -0.52
C ILE A 229 16.77 -0.02 0.43
N VAL A 230 15.75 0.37 1.23
CA VAL A 230 15.92 1.48 2.17
C VAL A 230 16.84 1.13 3.34
N MET A 231 16.77 -0.10 3.85
CA MET A 231 17.51 -0.49 5.05
C MET A 231 18.98 -0.84 4.80
N ASP A 232 19.29 -1.42 3.64
CA ASP A 232 20.61 -1.97 3.33
C ASP A 232 21.36 -1.17 2.28
N GLU A 233 20.66 -0.57 1.32
CA GLU A 233 21.28 0.24 0.29
C GLU A 233 21.27 1.74 0.63
N LEU A 234 20.14 2.25 1.11
CA LEU A 234 19.96 3.65 1.54
C LEU A 234 20.04 3.80 3.07
N ARG A 235 21.05 3.16 3.67
CA ARG A 235 21.26 2.97 5.12
C ARG A 235 21.63 4.25 5.90
N ASP A 236 20.94 5.37 5.65
CA ASP A 236 21.22 6.66 6.29
C ASP A 236 19.92 7.45 6.57
N TYR A 237 19.93 8.22 7.66
CA TYR A 237 18.79 9.05 8.08
C TYR A 237 18.41 10.14 7.07
N ARG A 238 19.34 10.58 6.23
CA ARG A 238 19.09 11.54 5.13
C ARG A 238 18.03 11.06 4.13
N PHE A 239 17.76 9.76 4.11
CA PHE A 239 16.78 9.14 3.24
C PHE A 239 15.37 9.10 3.85
N TYR A 240 15.20 9.62 5.06
CA TYR A 240 13.92 9.83 5.71
C TYR A 240 13.51 11.31 5.65
N ALA A 241 12.21 11.56 5.70
CA ALA A 241 11.65 12.89 5.88
C ALA A 241 11.93 13.40 7.30
N GLU A 242 11.54 14.64 7.58
CA GLU A 242 11.77 15.32 8.88
C GLU A 242 11.20 14.55 10.08
N ASP A 243 10.17 13.73 9.88
CA ASP A 243 9.58 12.88 10.92
C ASP A 243 10.40 11.63 11.25
N MET A 244 11.49 11.38 10.53
CA MET A 244 12.40 10.23 10.69
C MET A 244 11.72 8.86 10.54
N VAL A 245 10.51 8.84 9.97
CA VAL A 245 9.64 7.67 9.86
C VAL A 245 9.34 7.36 8.40
N HIS A 246 8.97 8.38 7.62
CA HIS A 246 8.62 8.23 6.22
C HIS A 246 9.86 8.40 5.34
N PRO A 247 9.96 7.68 4.21
CA PRO A 247 10.97 7.97 3.20
C PRO A 247 10.87 9.42 2.69
N SER A 248 12.02 10.05 2.45
CA SER A 248 12.06 11.37 1.81
C SER A 248 11.57 11.31 0.37
N ALA A 249 11.23 12.45 -0.23
CA ALA A 249 10.81 12.52 -1.63
C ALA A 249 11.85 11.89 -2.59
N GLN A 250 13.14 12.14 -2.33
CA GLN A 250 14.25 11.56 -3.08
C GLN A 250 14.28 10.02 -2.94
N THR A 251 14.04 9.50 -1.74
CA THR A 251 13.98 8.05 -1.52
C THR A 251 12.79 7.43 -2.26
N VAL A 252 11.64 8.10 -2.27
CA VAL A 252 10.48 7.64 -3.05
C VAL A 252 10.79 7.67 -4.56
N ASP A 253 11.47 8.70 -5.07
CA ASP A 253 11.94 8.75 -6.47
C ASP A 253 12.87 7.59 -6.79
N TYR A 254 13.79 7.27 -5.88
CA TYR A 254 14.72 6.17 -6.03
C TYR A 254 14.00 4.82 -6.07
N LEU A 255 13.12 4.55 -5.09
CA LEU A 255 12.32 3.33 -5.06
C LEU A 255 11.41 3.18 -6.27
N TRP A 256 10.89 4.29 -6.81
CA TRP A 256 10.15 4.28 -8.07
C TRP A 256 11.03 3.83 -9.24
N SER A 257 12.26 4.37 -9.38
CA SER A 257 13.19 3.90 -10.41
C SER A 257 13.46 2.40 -10.28
N ARG A 258 13.72 1.93 -9.06
CA ARG A 258 13.94 0.50 -8.78
C ARG A 258 12.72 -0.35 -9.08
N PHE A 259 11.52 0.18 -8.86
CA PHE A 259 10.27 -0.49 -9.21
C PHE A 259 10.05 -0.57 -10.73
N VAL A 260 10.41 0.48 -11.48
CA VAL A 260 10.37 0.47 -12.95
C VAL A 260 11.31 -0.60 -13.51
N ASP A 261 12.53 -0.66 -12.99
CA ASP A 261 13.50 -1.70 -13.36
C ASP A 261 13.02 -3.10 -12.94
N PHE A 262 12.29 -3.22 -11.83
CA PHE A 262 11.77 -4.51 -11.40
C PHE A 262 10.57 -4.96 -12.24
N ALA A 263 9.51 -4.16 -12.33
CA ALA A 263 8.19 -4.60 -12.79
C ALA A 263 7.80 -4.10 -14.19
N VAL A 264 8.35 -2.99 -14.69
CA VAL A 264 7.85 -2.41 -15.95
C VAL A 264 8.60 -3.04 -17.15
N PRO A 265 7.88 -3.60 -18.15
CA PRO A 265 8.50 -4.12 -19.36
C PRO A 265 9.43 -3.10 -20.04
N GLU A 266 10.59 -3.53 -20.50
CA GLU A 266 11.56 -2.66 -21.19
C GLU A 266 10.95 -2.00 -22.44
N SER A 267 9.99 -2.65 -23.09
CA SER A 267 9.23 -2.10 -24.23
C SER A 267 8.48 -0.80 -23.89
N ASP A 268 8.09 -0.62 -22.63
CA ASP A 268 7.29 0.51 -22.18
C ASP A 268 8.15 1.68 -21.66
N HIS A 269 9.46 1.46 -21.49
CA HIS A 269 10.38 2.48 -20.95
C HIS A 269 10.43 3.76 -21.79
N PRO A 270 10.48 3.73 -23.14
CA PRO A 270 10.45 4.95 -23.94
C PRO A 270 9.17 5.77 -23.72
N SER A 271 8.01 5.11 -23.70
CA SER A 271 6.71 5.74 -23.44
C SER A 271 6.66 6.34 -22.03
N LEU A 272 7.21 5.63 -21.05
CA LEU A 272 7.30 6.08 -19.67
C LEU A 272 8.17 7.34 -19.53
N ALA A 273 9.30 7.41 -20.24
CA ALA A 273 10.17 8.57 -20.25
C ALA A 273 9.48 9.81 -20.83
N VAL A 274 8.69 9.64 -21.90
CA VAL A 274 7.86 10.72 -22.47
C VAL A 274 6.82 11.19 -21.47
N ALA A 275 6.08 10.26 -20.84
CA ALA A 275 5.09 10.58 -19.83
C ALA A 275 5.71 11.31 -18.62
N ALA A 276 6.90 10.89 -18.17
CA ALA A 276 7.62 11.54 -17.07
C ALA A 276 8.03 12.98 -17.41
N ARG A 277 8.46 13.23 -18.65
CA ARG A 277 8.77 14.59 -19.12
C ARG A 277 7.52 15.47 -19.12
N ALA A 278 6.40 14.96 -19.64
CA ALA A 278 5.13 15.69 -19.68
C ALA A 278 4.61 15.99 -18.26
N ALA A 279 4.63 15.01 -17.36
CA ALA A 279 4.22 15.18 -15.96
C ALA A 279 5.08 16.23 -15.23
N ARG A 280 6.40 16.28 -15.50
CA ARG A 280 7.29 17.30 -14.94
C ARG A 280 6.97 18.70 -15.48
N GLN A 281 6.68 18.82 -16.77
CA GLN A 281 6.29 20.09 -17.39
C GLN A 281 4.97 20.62 -16.82
N ALA A 282 3.97 19.76 -16.63
CA ALA A 282 2.68 20.14 -16.06
C ALA A 282 2.78 20.66 -14.60
N ARG A 283 3.79 20.20 -13.84
CA ARG A 283 4.07 20.68 -12.48
C ARG A 283 4.90 21.96 -12.45
N HIS A 284 5.51 22.35 -13.57
CA HIS A 284 6.26 23.58 -13.65
C HIS A 284 5.28 24.75 -13.68
N ARG A 285 5.27 25.57 -12.61
CA ARG A 285 4.58 26.86 -12.64
C ARG A 285 5.32 27.77 -13.63
N PRO A 286 4.65 28.33 -14.66
CA PRO A 286 5.27 29.34 -15.51
C PRO A 286 5.69 30.53 -14.65
N LEU A 287 6.91 31.04 -14.85
CA LEU A 287 7.37 32.26 -14.18
C LEU A 287 6.52 33.49 -14.54
N HIS A 288 5.85 33.44 -15.70
CA HIS A 288 4.84 34.40 -16.12
C HIS A 288 3.60 33.63 -16.62
N PRO A 289 2.42 33.81 -15.99
CA PRO A 289 1.17 33.35 -16.61
C PRO A 289 0.99 34.11 -17.93
N GLN A 290 0.65 33.40 -19.01
CA GLN A 290 0.29 34.07 -20.27
C GLN A 290 -0.96 34.93 -20.05
N PRO A 291 -1.02 36.13 -20.68
CA PRO A 291 -2.15 37.05 -20.53
C PRO A 291 -3.47 36.48 -21.05
#